data_AF-A0A7S1NFG2-F1
#
_entry.id   AF-A0A7S1NFG2-F1
#
_cell.length_a   1.000
_cell.length_b   1.000
_cell.length_c   1.000
_cell.angle_alpha   90.00
_cell.angle_beta   90.00
_cell.angle_gamma   90.00
#
_symmetry.space_group_name_H-M   'P 1'
#
loop_
_entity.id
_entity.type
_entity.pdbx_description
1 polymer ?
#
loop_
_entity_poly.entity_id
_entity_poly.type
_entity_poly.pdbx_seq_one_letter_code
_entity_poly.pdbx_strand_id
1 'polypeptide(L)'
;KILPIPMKYILPRETILPDLDRGWQRAVSTMTENDLIITYLLMQRALKRESRFYRWIAVLPKKFSTPVHWGEDVIRQLEMPNDQRRLLGHKQRAQADYRQLSSLWLKRLTPQDLETHYSYGRYLWASAVVSTRAWNMRGRKYLIPVAGMFNHDLDDEDRNFKWQTFSGQRSQKFLTYHFFETSTSRRLNEVPGMDAYAIVLSDRACQPGEQVFESYGDNDNAIYLDYHGFVPQHNPYECVKIYSLQIKGYGNAKFSMDTLPF
;
A
#
# COMPACT_ATOMS: atom_id res chain seq x y z
N LYS A 1 19.46 12.15 4.04
CA LYS A 1 18.45 13.18 4.44
C LYS A 1 17.46 12.52 5.39
N ILE A 2 16.87 13.29 6.31
CA ILE A 2 15.90 12.82 7.32
C ILE A 2 14.61 13.61 7.09
N LEU A 3 13.48 12.91 6.95
CA LEU A 3 12.15 13.52 6.92
C LEU A 3 11.37 13.04 8.16
N PRO A 4 11.29 13.85 9.23
CA PRO A 4 10.43 13.58 10.37
C PRO A 4 8.99 13.99 10.10
N ILE A 5 8.04 13.13 10.46
CA ILE A 5 6.61 13.32 10.24
C ILE A 5 5.87 13.13 11.57
N PRO A 6 5.30 14.21 12.16
CA PRO A 6 4.60 14.12 13.43
C PRO A 6 3.43 13.12 13.39
N MET A 7 3.25 12.34 14.47
CA MET A 7 2.19 11.33 14.54
C MET A 7 0.79 11.88 14.24
N LYS A 8 0.48 13.13 14.59
CA LYS A 8 -0.82 13.78 14.31
C LYS A 8 -1.19 13.87 12.81
N TYR A 9 -0.20 13.75 11.92
CA TYR A 9 -0.41 13.72 10.47
C TYR A 9 -0.45 12.30 9.90
N ILE A 10 -0.10 11.29 10.69
CA ILE A 10 -0.14 9.89 10.26
C ILE A 10 -1.52 9.33 10.57
N LEU A 11 -1.99 8.38 9.76
CA LEU A 11 -3.36 7.87 9.85
C LEU A 11 -3.42 6.39 10.28
N PRO A 12 -2.93 5.97 11.46
CA PRO A 12 -3.36 4.72 12.07
C PRO A 12 -4.64 4.90 12.88
N ARG A 13 -5.23 3.78 13.31
CA ARG A 13 -6.45 3.75 14.13
C ARG A 13 -6.38 4.69 15.34
N GLU A 14 -5.26 4.77 16.03
CA GLU A 14 -5.07 5.57 17.26
C GLU A 14 -5.16 7.08 17.02
N THR A 15 -4.86 7.54 15.81
CA THR A 15 -4.97 8.95 15.44
C THR A 15 -6.33 9.27 14.82
N ILE A 16 -6.92 8.29 14.12
CA ILE A 16 -8.22 8.44 13.46
C ILE A 16 -9.35 8.47 14.49
N LEU A 17 -9.37 7.54 15.45
CA LEU A 17 -10.51 7.40 16.37
C LEU A 17 -10.79 8.68 17.19
N PRO A 18 -9.78 9.37 17.76
CA PRO A 18 -10.02 10.61 18.50
C PRO A 18 -10.59 11.75 17.64
N ASP A 19 -10.35 11.75 16.32
CA ASP A 19 -10.90 12.76 15.40
C ASP A 19 -12.38 12.52 15.05
N LEU A 20 -12.94 11.37 15.41
CA LEU A 20 -14.32 10.99 15.07
C LEU A 20 -15.28 11.27 16.23
N ASP A 21 -16.51 11.68 15.91
CA ASP A 21 -17.60 11.72 16.89
C ASP A 21 -17.95 10.32 17.43
N ARG A 22 -18.63 10.24 18.58
CA ARG A 22 -18.99 8.95 19.22
C ARG A 22 -19.81 8.02 18.31
N GLY A 23 -20.65 8.58 17.44
CA GLY A 23 -21.45 7.82 16.48
C GLY A 23 -20.56 7.14 15.43
N TRP A 24 -19.61 7.87 14.89
CA TRP A 24 -18.62 7.34 13.95
C TRP A 24 -17.66 6.35 14.60
N GLN A 25 -17.17 6.62 15.81
CA GLN A 25 -16.34 5.66 16.56
C GLN A 25 -17.05 4.31 16.72
N ARG A 26 -18.35 4.32 17.04
CA ARG A 26 -19.15 3.10 17.12
C ARG A 26 -19.31 2.42 15.76
N ALA A 27 -19.58 3.20 14.71
CA ALA A 27 -19.81 2.69 13.35
C ALA A 27 -18.57 2.02 12.74
N VAL A 28 -17.37 2.51 13.07
CA VAL A 28 -16.10 1.99 12.53
C VAL A 28 -15.40 0.98 13.46
N SER A 29 -16.01 0.65 14.60
CA SER A 29 -15.39 -0.21 15.62
C SER A 29 -15.04 -1.61 15.09
N THR A 30 -15.85 -2.14 14.17
CA THR A 30 -15.66 -3.45 13.53
C THR A 30 -14.88 -3.41 12.22
N MET A 31 -14.51 -2.22 11.73
CA MET A 31 -13.78 -2.09 10.47
C MET A 31 -12.34 -2.60 10.61
N THR A 32 -11.80 -3.19 9.54
CA THR A 32 -10.37 -3.46 9.46
C THR A 32 -9.56 -2.14 9.53
N GLU A 33 -8.26 -2.20 9.83
CA GLU A 33 -7.42 -0.99 9.75
C GLU A 33 -7.47 -0.37 8.34
N ASN A 34 -7.48 -1.20 7.29
CA ASN A 34 -7.55 -0.75 5.91
C ASN A 34 -8.86 0.03 5.62
N ASP A 35 -9.99 -0.52 6.02
CA ASP A 35 -11.30 0.08 5.77
C ASP A 35 -11.50 1.36 6.58
N LEU A 36 -10.96 1.40 7.80
CA LEU A 36 -10.96 2.60 8.64
C LEU A 36 -10.18 3.73 7.96
N ILE A 37 -8.98 3.45 7.44
CA ILE A 37 -8.15 4.43 6.75
C ILE A 37 -8.84 4.91 5.47
N ILE A 38 -9.41 4.00 4.66
CA ILE A 38 -10.16 4.35 3.44
C ILE A 38 -11.36 5.25 3.78
N THR A 39 -12.15 4.85 4.78
CA THR A 39 -13.34 5.60 5.22
C THR A 39 -12.94 6.99 5.69
N TYR A 40 -11.91 7.09 6.55
CA TYR A 40 -11.44 8.37 7.07
C TYR A 40 -10.84 9.26 5.97
N LEU A 41 -10.11 8.70 5.01
CA LEU A 41 -9.58 9.45 3.87
C LEU A 41 -10.72 10.06 3.03
N LEU A 42 -11.80 9.32 2.80
CA LEU A 42 -13.00 9.82 2.10
C LEU A 42 -13.68 10.94 2.88
N MET A 43 -13.80 10.81 4.20
CA MET A 43 -14.31 11.88 5.09
C MET A 43 -13.47 13.15 4.97
N GLN A 44 -12.16 13.03 5.14
CA GLN A 44 -11.23 14.17 5.05
C GLN A 44 -11.28 14.81 3.65
N ARG A 45 -11.44 14.02 2.61
CA ARG A 45 -11.64 14.53 1.26
C ARG A 45 -12.97 15.29 1.12
N ALA A 46 -14.05 14.80 1.73
CA ALA A 46 -15.38 15.42 1.67
C ALA A 46 -15.42 16.80 2.34
N LEU A 47 -14.64 17.00 3.41
CA LEU A 47 -14.47 18.27 4.11
C LEU A 47 -13.80 19.37 3.27
N LYS A 48 -13.18 19.03 2.13
CA LYS A 48 -12.48 19.99 1.25
C LYS A 48 -11.50 20.84 2.08
N ARG A 49 -11.61 22.17 2.04
CA ARG A 49 -10.68 23.12 2.68
C ARG A 49 -10.71 23.08 4.20
N GLU A 50 -11.73 22.50 4.81
CA GLU A 50 -11.84 22.36 6.26
C GLU A 50 -10.98 21.20 6.79
N SER A 51 -10.57 20.27 5.92
CA SER A 51 -9.65 19.20 6.32
C SER A 51 -8.23 19.74 6.52
N ARG A 52 -7.60 19.38 7.64
CA ARG A 52 -6.15 19.57 7.85
C ARG A 52 -5.29 18.87 6.79
N PHE A 53 -5.86 17.89 6.09
CA PHE A 53 -5.21 17.13 5.02
C PHE A 53 -5.51 17.67 3.62
N TYR A 54 -6.27 18.76 3.48
CA TYR A 54 -6.72 19.30 2.19
C TYR A 54 -5.59 19.46 1.18
N ARG A 55 -4.48 20.10 1.58
CA ARG A 55 -3.34 20.38 0.70
C ARG A 55 -2.66 19.09 0.21
N TRP A 56 -2.49 18.11 1.10
CA TRP A 56 -1.95 16.81 0.72
C TRP A 56 -2.91 16.04 -0.21
N ILE A 57 -4.20 16.00 0.12
CA ILE A 57 -5.22 15.35 -0.73
C ILE A 57 -5.29 16.02 -2.11
N ALA A 58 -5.10 17.33 -2.18
CA ALA A 58 -5.14 18.09 -3.43
C ALA A 58 -4.03 17.66 -4.41
N VAL A 59 -2.84 17.29 -3.91
CA VAL A 59 -1.71 16.86 -4.75
C VAL A 59 -1.69 15.36 -5.05
N LEU A 60 -2.55 14.55 -4.41
CA LEU A 60 -2.66 13.12 -4.73
C LEU A 60 -3.09 12.90 -6.18
N PRO A 61 -2.61 11.81 -6.83
CA PRO A 61 -3.05 11.42 -8.17
C PRO A 61 -4.56 11.32 -8.26
N LYS A 62 -5.10 11.73 -9.41
CA LYS A 62 -6.54 11.63 -9.69
C LYS A 62 -6.92 10.29 -10.33
N LYS A 63 -5.95 9.62 -10.94
CA LYS A 63 -6.08 8.31 -11.59
C LYS A 63 -4.91 7.43 -11.17
N PHE A 64 -5.14 6.13 -11.21
CA PHE A 64 -4.17 5.10 -10.84
C PHE A 64 -4.12 4.03 -11.94
N SER A 65 -2.95 3.42 -12.09
CA SER A 65 -2.72 2.35 -13.06
C SER A 65 -2.84 0.95 -12.43
N THR A 66 -3.29 0.85 -11.17
CA THR A 66 -3.49 -0.46 -10.54
C THR A 66 -4.60 -1.24 -11.25
N PRO A 67 -4.48 -2.58 -11.41
CA PRO A 67 -5.37 -3.39 -12.24
C PRO A 67 -6.86 -3.31 -11.91
N VAL A 68 -7.22 -2.95 -10.67
CA VAL A 68 -8.63 -2.74 -10.30
C VAL A 68 -9.32 -1.66 -11.16
N HIS A 69 -8.54 -0.72 -11.73
CA HIS A 69 -9.02 0.33 -12.63
C HIS A 69 -9.06 -0.06 -14.11
N TRP A 70 -8.49 -1.20 -14.50
CA TRP A 70 -8.44 -1.61 -15.90
C TRP A 70 -9.79 -2.12 -16.39
N GLY A 71 -10.04 -2.05 -17.70
CA GLY A 71 -11.15 -2.77 -18.31
C GLY A 71 -10.98 -4.28 -18.16
N GLU A 72 -12.09 -5.02 -18.05
CA GLU A 72 -12.00 -6.49 -18.01
C GLU A 72 -11.47 -7.07 -19.33
N ASP A 73 -11.73 -6.40 -20.45
CA ASP A 73 -11.19 -6.70 -21.77
C ASP A 73 -9.66 -6.62 -21.80
N VAL A 74 -9.07 -5.63 -21.13
CA VAL A 74 -7.61 -5.51 -20.97
C VAL A 74 -7.07 -6.64 -20.10
N ILE A 75 -7.75 -6.98 -19.00
CA ILE A 75 -7.33 -8.09 -18.14
C ILE A 75 -7.36 -9.42 -18.91
N ARG A 76 -8.36 -9.64 -19.76
CA ARG A 76 -8.50 -10.86 -20.58
C ARG A 76 -7.44 -10.99 -21.67
N GLN A 77 -6.69 -9.93 -21.97
CA GLN A 77 -5.54 -9.98 -22.89
C GLN A 77 -4.25 -10.46 -22.22
N LEU A 78 -4.20 -10.59 -20.90
CA LEU A 78 -3.01 -11.13 -20.21
C LEU A 78 -2.81 -12.60 -20.59
N GLU A 79 -1.59 -12.97 -20.94
CA GLU A 79 -1.28 -14.33 -21.42
C GLU A 79 -1.59 -15.43 -20.40
N MET A 80 -1.34 -15.14 -19.12
CA MET A 80 -1.44 -16.13 -18.05
C MET A 80 -2.85 -16.21 -17.47
N PRO A 81 -3.58 -17.34 -17.59
CA PRO A 81 -4.95 -17.47 -17.08
C PRO A 81 -5.07 -17.29 -15.55
N ASN A 82 -3.99 -17.59 -14.80
CA ASN A 82 -3.94 -17.36 -13.37
C ASN A 82 -3.97 -15.87 -13.01
N ASP A 83 -3.29 -15.03 -13.78
CA ASP A 83 -3.28 -13.59 -13.58
C ASP A 83 -4.64 -12.99 -13.92
N GLN A 84 -5.26 -13.43 -15.00
CA GLN A 84 -6.63 -13.04 -15.33
C GLN A 84 -7.58 -13.34 -14.17
N ARG A 85 -7.57 -14.58 -13.64
CA ARG A 85 -8.42 -14.99 -12.51
C ARG A 85 -8.15 -14.16 -11.25
N ARG A 86 -6.88 -13.95 -10.92
CA ARG A 86 -6.45 -13.16 -9.76
C ARG A 86 -6.97 -11.72 -9.85
N LEU A 87 -6.74 -11.05 -10.98
CA LEU A 87 -7.11 -9.64 -11.18
C LEU A 87 -8.63 -9.45 -11.29
N LEU A 88 -9.35 -10.34 -11.98
CA LEU A 88 -10.83 -10.33 -11.98
C LEU A 88 -11.38 -10.54 -10.57
N GLY A 89 -10.77 -11.46 -9.80
CA GLY A 89 -11.10 -11.66 -8.39
C GLY A 89 -10.87 -10.40 -7.54
N HIS A 90 -9.83 -9.62 -7.82
CA HIS A 90 -9.57 -8.35 -7.12
C HIS A 90 -10.71 -7.34 -7.37
N LYS A 91 -11.20 -7.23 -8.60
CA LYS A 91 -12.35 -6.36 -8.94
C LYS A 91 -13.63 -6.79 -8.23
N GLN A 92 -13.92 -8.10 -8.21
CA GLN A 92 -15.09 -8.64 -7.53
C GLN A 92 -15.04 -8.37 -6.02
N ARG A 93 -13.87 -8.57 -5.39
CA ARG A 93 -13.66 -8.25 -3.97
C ARG A 93 -13.84 -6.75 -3.69
N ALA A 94 -13.21 -5.88 -4.47
CA ALA A 94 -13.36 -4.43 -4.29
C ALA A 94 -14.83 -3.98 -4.36
N GLN A 95 -15.63 -4.59 -5.24
CA GLN A 95 -17.06 -4.30 -5.32
C GLN A 95 -17.85 -4.84 -4.12
N ALA A 96 -17.49 -6.03 -3.60
CA ALA A 96 -18.11 -6.59 -2.40
C ALA A 96 -17.78 -5.75 -1.15
N ASP A 97 -16.52 -5.39 -0.97
CA ASP A 97 -16.04 -4.55 0.13
C ASP A 97 -16.73 -3.18 0.09
N TYR A 98 -16.84 -2.58 -1.09
CA TYR A 98 -17.59 -1.33 -1.26
C TYR A 98 -19.06 -1.46 -0.85
N ARG A 99 -19.76 -2.53 -1.27
CA ARG A 99 -21.16 -2.75 -0.87
C ARG A 99 -21.29 -2.86 0.64
N GLN A 100 -20.40 -3.62 1.28
CA GLN A 100 -20.38 -3.74 2.74
C GLN A 100 -20.16 -2.38 3.42
N LEU A 101 -19.14 -1.63 3.01
CA LEU A 101 -18.85 -0.32 3.61
C LEU A 101 -19.96 0.70 3.35
N SER A 102 -20.51 0.75 2.14
CA SER A 102 -21.62 1.64 1.81
C SER A 102 -22.84 1.40 2.70
N SER A 103 -23.15 0.15 3.04
CA SER A 103 -24.23 -0.19 3.98
C SER A 103 -23.98 0.33 5.39
N LEU A 104 -22.71 0.38 5.82
CA LEU A 104 -22.32 0.94 7.11
C LEU A 104 -22.37 2.47 7.09
N TRP A 105 -21.87 3.08 6.02
CA TRP A 105 -21.88 4.54 5.85
C TRP A 105 -23.30 5.11 5.79
N LEU A 106 -24.25 4.41 5.16
CA LEU A 106 -25.67 4.82 5.11
C LEU A 106 -26.36 4.88 6.49
N LYS A 107 -25.77 4.31 7.55
CA LYS A 107 -26.27 4.50 8.92
C LYS A 107 -26.00 5.91 9.47
N ARG A 108 -25.14 6.68 8.80
CA ARG A 108 -24.66 8.01 9.23
C ARG A 108 -24.76 9.07 8.14
N LEU A 109 -24.77 8.67 6.87
CA LEU A 109 -24.74 9.53 5.70
C LEU A 109 -26.04 9.40 4.91
N THR A 110 -26.39 10.48 4.19
CA THR A 110 -27.51 10.44 3.25
C THR A 110 -27.12 9.70 1.95
N PRO A 111 -28.10 9.22 1.16
CA PRO A 111 -27.82 8.71 -0.18
C PRO A 111 -27.07 9.70 -1.07
N GLN A 112 -27.37 11.01 -0.94
CA GLN A 112 -26.69 12.07 -1.68
C GLN A 112 -25.20 12.18 -1.30
N ASP A 113 -24.89 12.08 0.00
CA ASP A 113 -23.51 12.06 0.47
C ASP A 113 -22.75 10.86 -0.11
N LEU A 114 -23.40 9.69 -0.11
CA LEU A 114 -22.83 8.47 -0.66
C LEU A 114 -22.49 8.64 -2.14
N GLU A 115 -23.42 9.14 -2.95
CA GLU A 115 -23.19 9.39 -4.38
C GLU A 115 -22.08 10.42 -4.63
N THR A 116 -22.07 11.52 -3.86
CA THR A 116 -21.19 12.66 -4.11
C THR A 116 -19.75 12.41 -3.62
N HIS A 117 -19.61 11.82 -2.44
CA HIS A 117 -18.34 11.78 -1.71
C HIS A 117 -17.78 10.38 -1.52
N TYR A 118 -18.63 9.35 -1.52
CA TYR A 118 -18.28 7.98 -1.19
C TYR A 118 -18.69 6.98 -2.28
N SER A 119 -18.86 7.41 -3.53
CA SER A 119 -19.25 6.51 -4.62
C SER A 119 -18.20 5.42 -4.86
N TYR A 120 -18.56 4.37 -5.60
CA TYR A 120 -17.63 3.28 -5.89
C TYR A 120 -16.32 3.78 -6.53
N GLY A 121 -16.39 4.77 -7.43
CA GLY A 121 -15.20 5.39 -8.00
C GLY A 121 -14.34 6.14 -6.96
N ARG A 122 -14.96 6.78 -5.95
CA ARG A 122 -14.24 7.41 -4.83
C ARG A 122 -13.60 6.37 -3.93
N TYR A 123 -14.30 5.28 -3.65
CA TYR A 123 -13.76 4.16 -2.90
C TYR A 123 -12.54 3.54 -3.60
N LEU A 124 -12.62 3.27 -4.91
CA LEU A 124 -11.48 2.74 -5.67
C LEU A 124 -10.29 3.69 -5.63
N TRP A 125 -10.53 5.00 -5.80
CA TRP A 125 -9.50 6.01 -5.66
C TRP A 125 -8.85 5.99 -4.26
N ALA A 126 -9.65 5.98 -3.19
CA ALA A 126 -9.13 6.00 -1.82
C ALA A 126 -8.38 4.69 -1.48
N SER A 127 -8.92 3.55 -1.92
CA SER A 127 -8.28 2.24 -1.80
C SER A 127 -6.91 2.23 -2.49
N ALA A 128 -6.81 2.81 -3.69
CA ALA A 128 -5.55 2.92 -4.41
C ALA A 128 -4.56 3.87 -3.74
N VAL A 129 -5.02 5.01 -3.20
CA VAL A 129 -4.15 5.88 -2.38
C VAL A 129 -3.57 5.08 -1.21
N VAL A 130 -4.39 4.32 -0.49
CA VAL A 130 -3.96 3.52 0.66
C VAL A 130 -3.00 2.40 0.22
N SER A 131 -3.35 1.63 -0.81
CA SER A 131 -2.53 0.48 -1.23
C SER A 131 -1.16 0.89 -1.76
N THR A 132 -1.09 2.02 -2.47
CA THR A 132 0.14 2.49 -3.13
C THR A 132 1.08 3.26 -2.21
N ARG A 133 0.60 3.75 -1.05
CA ARG A 133 1.35 4.72 -0.20
C ARG A 133 1.39 4.40 1.29
N ALA A 134 0.61 3.43 1.77
CA ALA A 134 0.63 3.08 3.18
C ALA A 134 1.80 2.15 3.49
N TRP A 135 2.45 2.38 4.62
CA TRP A 135 3.43 1.45 5.17
C TRP A 135 2.72 0.27 5.81
N ASN A 136 3.23 -0.93 5.55
CA ASN A 136 2.82 -2.16 6.23
C ASN A 136 3.96 -2.59 7.15
N MET A 137 3.84 -2.31 8.44
CA MET A 137 4.89 -2.57 9.42
C MET A 137 4.35 -3.39 10.58
N ARG A 138 4.98 -4.54 10.85
CA ARG A 138 4.62 -5.41 12.00
C ARG A 138 3.12 -5.76 12.05
N GLY A 139 2.53 -6.06 10.90
CA GLY A 139 1.11 -6.42 10.77
C GLY A 139 0.14 -5.24 10.84
N ARG A 140 0.64 -4.00 10.87
CA ARG A 140 -0.15 -2.78 10.98
C ARG A 140 -0.01 -1.89 9.75
N LYS A 141 -1.05 -1.13 9.44
CA LYS A 141 -1.07 -0.22 8.28
C LYS A 141 -1.04 1.26 8.69
N TYR A 142 -0.18 2.04 8.05
CA TYR A 142 0.00 3.46 8.30
C TYR A 142 -0.03 4.25 7.00
N LEU A 143 -1.07 5.05 6.78
CA LEU A 143 -1.03 6.03 5.69
C LEU A 143 -0.33 7.30 6.20
N ILE A 144 0.84 7.59 5.62
CA ILE A 144 1.73 8.65 6.07
C ILE A 144 1.84 9.70 4.96
N PRO A 145 1.17 10.85 5.10
CA PRO A 145 1.32 11.96 4.17
C PRO A 145 2.79 12.33 3.95
N VAL A 146 3.13 12.71 2.72
CA VAL A 146 4.50 13.02 2.24
C VAL A 146 5.45 11.82 2.14
N ALA A 147 5.42 10.85 3.07
CA ALA A 147 6.28 9.66 2.96
C ALA A 147 5.99 8.85 1.69
N GLY A 148 4.71 8.61 1.36
CA GLY A 148 4.33 7.93 0.11
C GLY A 148 4.45 8.76 -1.17
N MET A 149 5.39 9.71 -1.23
CA MET A 149 5.69 10.51 -2.42
C MET A 149 7.03 10.14 -3.06
N PHE A 150 7.88 9.37 -2.38
CA PHE A 150 9.11 8.86 -2.97
C PHE A 150 8.78 7.72 -3.94
N ASN A 151 9.38 7.77 -5.13
CA ASN A 151 9.19 6.73 -6.13
C ASN A 151 10.14 5.57 -5.88
N HIS A 152 9.80 4.41 -6.44
CA HIS A 152 10.63 3.22 -6.36
C HIS A 152 11.88 3.31 -7.26
N ASP A 153 13.04 2.93 -6.70
CA ASP A 153 14.21 2.47 -7.46
C ASP A 153 14.97 1.44 -6.60
N LEU A 154 15.69 0.52 -7.25
CA LEU A 154 16.57 -0.45 -6.59
C LEU A 154 17.86 0.24 -6.17
N ASP A 155 18.31 0.09 -4.92
CA ASP A 155 19.65 0.56 -4.53
C ASP A 155 20.74 -0.44 -4.94
N ASP A 156 22.00 -0.12 -4.60
CA ASP A 156 23.15 -0.94 -4.97
C ASP A 156 23.10 -2.34 -4.35
N GLU A 157 22.57 -2.50 -3.14
CA GLU A 157 22.45 -3.83 -2.52
C GLU A 157 21.37 -4.63 -3.24
N ASP A 158 20.23 -4.02 -3.55
CA ASP A 158 19.13 -4.68 -4.27
C ASP A 158 19.57 -5.07 -5.70
N ARG A 159 20.26 -4.18 -6.42
CA ARG A 159 20.79 -4.44 -7.78
C ARG A 159 21.81 -5.57 -7.81
N ASN A 160 22.57 -5.73 -6.73
CA ASN A 160 23.58 -6.78 -6.60
C ASN A 160 23.04 -8.04 -5.89
N PHE A 161 21.73 -8.11 -5.63
CA PHE A 161 21.11 -9.25 -4.97
C PHE A 161 21.33 -10.54 -5.76
N LYS A 162 21.70 -11.62 -5.04
CA LYS A 162 21.90 -12.96 -5.59
C LYS A 162 21.16 -13.99 -4.77
N TRP A 163 20.33 -14.79 -5.43
CA TRP A 163 19.58 -15.88 -4.81
C TRP A 163 20.48 -16.90 -4.10
N GLN A 164 21.71 -17.11 -4.59
CA GLN A 164 22.66 -18.05 -4.00
C GLN A 164 23.15 -17.64 -2.60
N THR A 165 23.09 -16.34 -2.26
CA THR A 165 23.54 -15.80 -0.97
C THR A 165 22.38 -15.41 -0.04
N PHE A 166 21.15 -15.82 -0.39
CA PHE A 166 19.94 -15.45 0.33
C PHE A 166 19.85 -16.17 1.69
N SER A 167 19.92 -15.40 2.79
CA SER A 167 19.87 -15.90 4.17
C SER A 167 18.49 -15.87 4.82
N GLY A 168 17.42 -15.53 4.07
CA GLY A 168 16.04 -15.55 4.57
C GLY A 168 15.55 -14.26 5.24
N GLN A 169 16.36 -13.21 5.35
CA GLN A 169 15.96 -11.95 5.99
C GLN A 169 15.27 -10.97 5.03
N ARG A 170 14.20 -11.42 4.36
CA ARG A 170 13.39 -10.51 3.53
C ARG A 170 12.80 -9.38 4.36
N SER A 171 12.64 -8.21 3.74
CA SER A 171 11.83 -7.10 4.24
C SER A 171 12.30 -6.38 5.52
N GLN A 172 13.52 -6.65 6.03
CA GLN A 172 14.06 -5.90 7.17
C GLN A 172 14.60 -4.51 6.79
N LYS A 173 15.13 -4.37 5.58
CA LYS A 173 15.74 -3.14 5.08
C LYS A 173 14.81 -1.93 5.14
N PHE A 174 13.54 -2.13 4.78
CA PHE A 174 12.52 -1.09 4.90
C PHE A 174 12.45 -0.53 6.33
N LEU A 175 12.53 -1.38 7.37
CA LEU A 175 12.48 -1.00 8.78
C LEU A 175 13.76 -0.32 9.30
N THR A 176 14.86 -0.40 8.55
CA THR A 176 16.10 0.32 8.84
C THR A 176 15.95 1.81 8.50
N TYR A 177 15.27 2.11 7.40
CA TYR A 177 15.10 3.48 6.90
C TYR A 177 13.75 4.11 7.26
N HIS A 178 12.76 3.29 7.62
CA HIS A 178 11.42 3.71 8.00
C HIS A 178 11.07 3.19 9.40
N PHE A 179 10.94 4.11 10.36
CA PHE A 179 10.65 3.72 11.73
C PHE A 179 9.94 4.85 12.49
N PHE A 180 9.39 4.50 13.65
CA PHE A 180 8.77 5.44 14.58
C PHE A 180 9.71 5.69 15.76
N GLU A 181 9.72 6.92 16.25
CA GLU A 181 10.42 7.33 17.47
C GLU A 181 9.50 8.13 18.39
N THR A 182 9.93 8.24 19.64
CA THR A 182 9.34 9.16 20.62
C THR A 182 10.41 10.11 21.15
N SER A 183 9.98 11.19 21.78
CA SER A 183 10.89 12.10 22.48
C SER A 183 11.72 11.42 23.57
N THR A 184 11.34 10.21 24.02
CA THR A 184 12.01 9.44 25.08
C THR A 184 12.76 8.19 24.59
N SER A 185 12.59 7.78 23.33
CA SER A 185 13.23 6.60 22.74
C SER A 185 13.65 6.92 21.32
N ARG A 186 14.95 7.19 21.14
CA ARG A 186 15.51 7.74 19.90
C ARG A 186 16.72 6.92 19.44
N ARG A 187 16.76 6.60 18.15
CA ARG A 187 17.93 6.11 17.41
C ARG A 187 18.75 7.27 16.85
N LEU A 188 18.11 8.42 16.64
CA LEU A 188 18.72 9.63 16.05
C LEU A 188 18.69 10.83 17.02
N ASN A 189 19.35 11.91 16.62
CA ASN A 189 19.33 13.18 17.36
C ASN A 189 17.90 13.74 17.48
N GLU A 190 17.69 14.58 18.49
CA GLU A 190 16.41 15.25 18.74
C GLU A 190 15.86 15.96 17.50
N VAL A 191 14.57 15.73 17.23
CA VAL A 191 13.77 16.59 16.37
C VAL A 191 12.96 17.53 17.28
N PRO A 192 13.36 18.81 17.43
CA PRO A 192 12.72 19.72 18.37
C PRO A 192 11.20 19.86 18.13
N GLY A 193 10.42 19.81 19.20
CA GLY A 193 8.97 20.04 19.15
C GLY A 193 8.12 18.85 18.69
N MET A 194 8.66 17.62 18.71
CA MET A 194 7.91 16.40 18.38
C MET A 194 8.00 15.32 19.47
N ASP A 195 6.85 14.95 20.06
CA ASP A 195 6.77 13.89 21.08
C ASP A 195 6.76 12.48 20.50
N ALA A 196 6.16 12.31 19.32
CA ALA A 196 6.16 11.06 18.57
C ALA A 196 6.06 11.35 17.08
N TYR A 197 6.84 10.63 16.27
CA TYR A 197 6.94 10.88 14.84
C TYR A 197 7.42 9.63 14.08
N ALA A 198 7.08 9.57 12.79
CA ALA A 198 7.75 8.66 11.85
C ALA A 198 8.98 9.34 11.26
N ILE A 199 10.01 8.56 10.97
CA ILE A 199 11.22 8.98 10.28
C ILE A 199 11.30 8.25 8.95
N VAL A 200 11.60 9.02 7.90
CA VAL A 200 12.07 8.52 6.60
C VAL A 200 13.53 8.90 6.42
N LEU A 201 14.38 7.91 6.28
CA LEU A 201 15.78 8.07 5.90
C LEU A 201 15.97 7.72 4.43
N SER A 202 16.93 8.39 3.79
CA SER A 202 17.40 7.99 2.46
C SER A 202 18.15 6.66 2.57
N ASP A 203 17.81 5.69 1.72
CA ASP A 203 18.50 4.39 1.64
C ASP A 203 19.84 4.45 0.87
N ARG A 204 20.05 5.54 0.11
CA ARG A 204 21.25 5.81 -0.68
C ARG A 204 21.63 7.29 -0.70
N ALA A 205 22.80 7.61 -1.23
CA ALA A 205 23.22 8.99 -1.49
C ALA A 205 22.45 9.60 -2.68
N CYS A 206 22.20 10.91 -2.67
CA CYS A 206 21.55 11.65 -3.76
C CYS A 206 22.23 13.00 -3.97
N GLN A 207 22.36 13.46 -5.22
CA GLN A 207 22.92 14.77 -5.53
C GLN A 207 21.87 15.88 -5.48
N PRO A 208 22.26 17.15 -5.27
CA PRO A 208 21.36 18.28 -5.39
C PRO A 208 20.70 18.33 -6.78
N GLY A 209 19.38 18.50 -6.82
CA GLY A 209 18.59 18.53 -8.06
C GLY A 209 18.12 17.16 -8.56
N GLU A 210 18.65 16.07 -8.02
CA GLU A 210 18.18 14.72 -8.34
C GLU A 210 16.94 14.33 -7.52
N GLN A 211 16.14 13.45 -8.11
CA GLN A 211 15.02 12.82 -7.42
C GLN A 211 15.55 11.90 -6.30
N VAL A 212 14.85 11.91 -5.17
CA VAL A 212 15.07 10.95 -4.09
C VAL A 212 14.13 9.78 -4.32
N PHE A 213 14.71 8.58 -4.37
CA PHE A 213 13.99 7.32 -4.50
C PHE A 213 14.04 6.55 -3.17
N GLU A 214 13.19 5.54 -3.06
CA GLU A 214 13.26 4.51 -2.03
C GLU A 214 13.11 3.12 -2.65
N SER A 215 13.67 2.10 -2.02
CA SER A 215 13.30 0.71 -2.33
C SER A 215 11.97 0.36 -1.66
N TYR A 216 10.97 -0.05 -2.45
CA TYR A 216 9.69 -0.54 -1.93
C TYR A 216 9.79 -1.96 -1.38
N GLY A 217 11.01 -2.53 -1.39
CA GLY A 217 11.32 -3.84 -0.83
C GLY A 217 11.45 -4.94 -1.88
N ASP A 218 11.64 -6.14 -1.35
CA ASP A 218 11.97 -7.37 -2.08
C ASP A 218 10.73 -8.10 -2.60
N ASN A 219 9.94 -7.35 -3.38
CA ASN A 219 8.66 -7.79 -3.92
C ASN A 219 8.79 -8.40 -5.32
N ASP A 220 7.94 -9.38 -5.60
CA ASP A 220 7.68 -9.91 -6.94
C ASP A 220 6.92 -8.89 -7.82
N ASN A 221 7.04 -8.96 -9.15
CA ASN A 221 6.38 -8.03 -10.08
C ASN A 221 4.86 -8.03 -9.93
N ALA A 222 4.25 -9.17 -9.55
CA ALA A 222 2.81 -9.22 -9.30
C ALA A 222 2.40 -8.27 -8.16
N ILE A 223 3.24 -8.09 -7.14
CA ILE A 223 2.98 -7.17 -6.03
C ILE A 223 3.13 -5.72 -6.49
N TYR A 224 4.18 -5.40 -7.26
CA TYR A 224 4.35 -4.08 -7.87
C TYR A 224 3.15 -3.70 -8.74
N LEU A 225 2.68 -4.64 -9.56
CA LEU A 225 1.54 -4.40 -10.43
C LEU A 225 0.25 -4.21 -9.62
N ASP A 226 -0.04 -5.13 -8.71
CA ASP A 226 -1.31 -5.16 -7.99
C ASP A 226 -1.50 -3.96 -7.06
N TYR A 227 -0.43 -3.58 -6.35
CA TYR A 227 -0.50 -2.62 -5.26
C TYR A 227 0.09 -1.25 -5.60
N HIS A 228 0.98 -1.17 -6.61
CA HIS A 228 1.62 0.07 -7.04
C HIS A 228 1.28 0.50 -8.47
N GLY A 229 0.80 -0.42 -9.31
CA GLY A 229 0.34 -0.11 -10.68
C GLY A 229 1.47 0.08 -11.69
N PHE A 230 2.64 -0.51 -11.44
CA PHE A 230 3.76 -0.55 -12.37
C PHE A 230 4.49 -1.89 -12.26
N VAL A 231 5.36 -2.18 -13.22
CA VAL A 231 6.33 -3.29 -13.14
C VAL A 231 7.70 -2.66 -13.39
N PRO A 232 8.69 -2.83 -12.49
CA PRO A 232 10.04 -2.32 -12.71
C PRO A 232 10.69 -3.03 -13.91
N GLN A 233 11.50 -2.29 -14.68
CA GLN A 233 12.16 -2.83 -15.86
C GLN A 233 13.12 -3.99 -15.53
N HIS A 234 13.75 -3.92 -14.36
CA HIS A 234 14.57 -4.97 -13.80
C HIS A 234 14.12 -5.23 -12.36
N ASN A 235 13.80 -6.48 -12.04
CA ASN A 235 13.46 -6.89 -10.68
C ASN A 235 14.27 -8.15 -10.31
N PRO A 236 15.32 -8.03 -9.48
CA PRO A 236 16.12 -9.17 -9.06
C PRO A 236 15.34 -10.13 -8.15
N TYR A 237 14.19 -9.69 -7.61
CA TYR A 237 13.32 -10.48 -6.74
C TYR A 237 12.18 -11.18 -7.47
N GLU A 238 12.10 -11.07 -8.79
CA GLU A 238 11.04 -11.68 -9.59
C GLU A 238 10.95 -13.19 -9.36
N CYS A 239 9.72 -13.69 -9.17
CA CYS A 239 9.45 -15.10 -8.88
C CYS A 239 8.19 -15.58 -9.59
N VAL A 240 8.28 -16.68 -10.34
CA VAL A 240 7.09 -17.32 -10.94
C VAL A 240 6.52 -18.38 -9.99
N LYS A 241 5.22 -18.33 -9.74
CA LYS A 241 4.51 -19.35 -8.96
C LYS A 241 4.27 -20.59 -9.80
N ILE A 242 4.92 -21.70 -9.44
CA ILE A 242 4.64 -23.02 -10.02
C ILE A 242 3.49 -23.64 -9.24
N TYR A 243 2.32 -23.74 -9.88
CA TYR A 243 1.19 -24.46 -9.34
C TYR A 243 1.39 -25.95 -9.63
N SER A 244 1.48 -26.78 -8.60
CA SER A 244 1.56 -28.22 -8.79
C SER A 244 0.33 -28.68 -9.58
N LEU A 245 0.55 -29.23 -10.77
CA LEU A 245 -0.42 -30.14 -11.37
C LEU A 245 -0.65 -31.24 -10.32
N GLN A 246 -1.88 -31.38 -9.83
CA GLN A 246 -2.24 -32.66 -9.22
C GLN A 246 -2.16 -33.70 -10.33
N ILE A 247 -0.99 -34.31 -10.48
CA ILE A 247 -0.82 -35.49 -11.31
C ILE A 247 -1.59 -36.58 -10.60
N LYS A 248 -2.86 -36.77 -10.99
CA LYS A 248 -3.64 -37.94 -10.61
C LYS A 248 -2.89 -39.16 -11.12
N GLY A 249 -2.15 -39.86 -10.25
CA GLY A 249 -1.65 -41.20 -10.55
C GLY A 249 -0.25 -41.60 -10.09
N TYR A 250 0.60 -40.69 -9.58
CA TYR A 250 1.97 -41.07 -9.19
C TYR A 250 2.29 -40.70 -7.74
N GLY A 251 2.17 -41.69 -6.86
CA GLY A 251 2.84 -41.65 -5.57
C GLY A 251 4.36 -41.65 -5.77
N ASN A 252 5.03 -40.67 -5.17
CA ASN A 252 6.49 -40.58 -5.02
C ASN A 252 7.34 -40.24 -6.28
N ALA A 253 6.97 -39.22 -7.06
CA ALA A 253 7.94 -38.59 -7.97
C ALA A 253 8.65 -37.42 -7.27
N LYS A 254 9.99 -37.49 -7.14
CA LYS A 254 10.83 -36.33 -6.82
C LYS A 254 10.82 -35.38 -8.02
N PHE A 255 10.42 -34.13 -7.81
CA PHE A 255 10.58 -33.08 -8.82
C PHE A 255 12.09 -32.80 -8.99
N SER A 256 12.64 -33.04 -10.19
CA SER A 256 13.89 -32.42 -10.65
C SER A 256 13.53 -31.16 -11.43
N MET A 257 14.25 -30.06 -11.19
CA MET A 257 14.12 -28.77 -11.88
C MET A 257 14.77 -28.75 -13.27
N ASP A 258 15.36 -29.85 -13.74
CA ASP A 258 16.21 -29.86 -14.94
C ASP A 258 15.46 -29.80 -16.29
N THR A 259 14.13 -29.70 -16.29
CA THR A 259 13.31 -29.84 -17.52
C THR A 259 12.22 -28.79 -17.71
N LEU A 260 12.42 -27.56 -17.25
CA LEU A 260 11.62 -26.43 -17.77
C LEU A 260 12.30 -25.91 -19.04
N PRO A 261 11.69 -26.07 -20.23
CA PRO A 261 12.19 -25.39 -21.41
C PRO A 261 11.85 -23.91 -21.25
N PHE A 262 12.88 -23.08 -21.06
CA PHE A 262 12.80 -21.66 -21.36
C PHE A 262 12.75 -21.47 -22.89
#